data_AF-A0A2H6G453-F1
#
_entry.id   AF-A0A2H6G453-F1
#
_cell.length_a   1.000
_cell.length_b   1.000
_cell.length_c   1.000
_cell.angle_alpha   90.00
_cell.angle_beta   90.00
_cell.angle_gamma   90.00
#
_symmetry.space_group_name_H-M   'P 1'
#
loop_
_entity.id
_entity.type
_entity.pdbx_description
1 polymer ?
#
loop_
_entity_poly.entity_id
_entity_poly.type
_entity_poly.pdbx_seq_one_letter_code
_entity_poly.pdbx_strand_id
1 'polypeptide(L)' 'MIGRFLIKFLFSVALSDIENFTKLSAAIRNHDDYEKFVDQYGVRRTNPEFWELADWFQDEFKQNKPVLSGLFDLNRFLND' A
#
# COMPACT_ATOMS: atom_id res chain seq x y z
N MET A 1 -23.22 5.56 4.20
CA MET A 1 -21.99 5.66 5.02
C MET A 1 -20.84 5.24 4.11
N ILE A 2 -20.14 6.21 3.51
CA ILE A 2 -19.00 5.92 2.65
C ILE A 2 -17.82 5.76 3.61
N GLY A 3 -17.37 4.53 3.83
CA GLY A 3 -16.23 4.26 4.71
C GLY A 3 -15.00 5.00 4.20
N ARG A 4 -14.50 5.94 4.99
CA ARG A 4 -13.25 6.67 4.73
C ARG A 4 -12.10 5.67 4.89
N PHE A 5 -11.66 5.08 3.78
CA PHE A 5 -10.55 4.13 3.81
C PHE A 5 -9.25 4.93 3.84
N LEU A 6 -8.75 5.21 5.05
CA LEU A 6 -7.41 5.76 5.21
C LEU A 6 -6.42 4.67 4.84
N ILE A 7 -5.60 4.89 3.81
CA ILE A 7 -4.49 3.99 3.49
C ILE A 7 -3.53 4.00 4.69
N LYS A 8 -3.44 2.87 5.39
CA LYS A 8 -2.63 2.70 6.61
C LYS A 8 -1.21 2.20 6.33
N PHE A 9 -1.02 1.53 5.19
CA PHE A 9 0.25 1.00 4.72
C PHE A 9 0.21 0.80 3.20
N LEU A 10 1.38 0.69 2.58
CA LEU A 10 1.55 0.25 1.19
C LEU A 10 2.34 -1.07 1.18
N PHE A 11 2.14 -1.93 0.19
CA PHE A 11 3.00 -3.09 0.02
C PHE A 11 4.20 -2.72 -0.84
N SER A 12 5.40 -3.04 -0.37
CA SER A 12 6.64 -2.97 -1.14
C SER A 12 7.24 -4.38 -1.22
N VAL A 13 7.38 -4.90 -2.44
CA VAL A 13 7.73 -6.29 -2.68
C VAL A 13 8.84 -6.34 -3.73
N ALA A 14 9.97 -6.95 -3.39
CA ALA A 14 11.01 -7.23 -4.36
C ALA A 14 10.48 -8.21 -5.42
N LEU A 15 10.77 -7.96 -6.70
CA LEU A 15 10.27 -8.80 -7.79
C LEU A 15 10.69 -10.28 -7.63
N SER A 16 11.86 -10.53 -7.05
CA SER A 16 12.33 -11.88 -6.74
C SER A 16 11.52 -12.62 -5.67
N ASP A 17 10.70 -11.91 -4.90
CA ASP A 17 9.88 -12.48 -3.80
C ASP A 17 8.37 -12.54 -4.15
N ILE A 18 8.01 -12.23 -5.40
CA ILE A 18 6.60 -12.13 -5.83
C ILE A 18 5.84 -13.46 -5.71
N GLU A 19 6.53 -14.59 -5.95
CA GLU A 19 5.92 -15.92 -5.80
C GLU A 19 5.56 -16.20 -4.33
N ASN A 20 6.46 -15.85 -3.40
CA ASN A 20 6.21 -16.04 -1.98
C ASN A 20 5.14 -15.08 -1.46
N PHE A 21 5.16 -13.82 -1.89
CA PHE A 21 4.10 -12.84 -1.61
C PHE A 21 2.72 -13.37 -2.02
N THR A 22 2.61 -13.90 -3.24
CA THR A 22 1.35 -14.45 -3.76
C THR A 22 0.90 -15.68 -2.98
N LYS A 23 1.84 -16.57 -2.63
CA LYS A 23 1.56 -17.75 -1.81
C LYS A 23 1.07 -17.38 -0.41
N LEU A 24 1.75 -16.45 0.27
CA LEU A 24 1.42 -16.02 1.62
C LEU A 24 0.10 -15.27 1.66
N SER A 25 -0.15 -14.37 0.73
CA SER A 25 -1.44 -13.66 0.62
C SER A 25 -2.61 -14.61 0.41
N ALA A 26 -2.46 -15.64 -0.44
CA ALA A 26 -3.50 -16.66 -0.66
C ALA A 26 -3.71 -17.59 0.55
N ALA A 27 -2.74 -17.68 1.45
CA ALA A 27 -2.76 -18.53 2.63
C ALA A 27 -3.39 -17.86 3.86
N ILE A 28 -3.71 -16.56 3.82
CA ILE A 28 -4.35 -15.85 4.94
C ILE A 28 -5.72 -16.46 5.25
N ARG A 29 -5.96 -16.86 6.51
CA ARG A 29 -7.23 -17.42 6.97
C ARG A 29 -7.81 -16.67 8.16
N ASN A 30 -6.97 -16.00 8.94
CA ASN A 30 -7.37 -15.27 10.13
C ASN A 30 -6.60 -13.95 10.26
N HIS A 31 -6.91 -13.18 11.30
CA HIS A 31 -6.31 -11.88 11.56
C HIS A 31 -4.80 -11.97 11.84
N ASP A 32 -4.34 -13.00 12.55
CA ASP A 32 -2.92 -13.18 12.87
C ASP A 32 -2.09 -13.48 11.60
N ASP A 33 -2.64 -14.25 10.67
CA ASP A 33 -2.01 -14.48 9.36
C ASP A 33 -1.88 -13.17 8.57
N TYR A 34 -2.93 -12.34 8.63
CA TYR A 34 -2.95 -11.04 7.96
C TYR A 34 -1.93 -10.07 8.55
N GLU A 35 -1.83 -9.97 9.88
CA GLU A 35 -0.83 -9.10 10.52
C GLU A 35 0.60 -9.56 10.19
N LYS A 36 0.88 -10.87 10.21
CA LYS A 36 2.20 -11.39 9.79
C LYS A 36 2.53 -11.04 8.35
N PHE A 37 1.55 -11.14 7.45
CA PHE A 37 1.72 -10.79 6.05
C PHE A 37 1.98 -9.28 5.88
N VAL A 38 1.24 -8.43 6.59
CA VAL A 38 1.46 -6.97 6.59
C VAL A 38 2.79 -6.61 7.24
N ASP A 39 3.23 -7.30 8.29
CA ASP A 39 4.53 -7.06 8.90
C ASP A 39 5.69 -7.41 7.96
N GLN A 40 5.50 -8.41 7.09
CA GLN A 40 6.54 -8.82 6.14
C GLN A 40 6.66 -7.90 4.93
N TYR A 41 5.54 -7.40 4.39
CA TYR A 41 5.52 -6.68 3.11
C TYR A 41 5.00 -5.24 3.20
N GLY A 42 4.35 -4.89 4.30
CA GLY A 42 3.67 -3.62 4.51
C GLY A 42 4.61 -2.55 5.05
N VAL A 43 4.77 -1.47 4.30
CA VAL A 43 5.35 -0.22 4.77
C VAL A 43 4.24 0.58 5.45
N ARG A 44 4.20 0.55 6.79
CA ARG A 44 3.22 1.28 7.60
C ARG A 44 3.45 2.79 7.49
N ARG A 45 2.40 3.60 7.59
CA ARG A 45 2.49 5.07 7.53
C ARG A 45 3.40 5.72 8.58
N THR A 46 3.63 5.03 9.69
CA THR A 46 4.58 5.46 10.74
C THR A 46 6.04 5.19 10.38
N ASN A 47 6.31 4.42 9.32
CA ASN A 47 7.66 4.22 8.81
C ASN A 47 8.14 5.51 8.13
N PRO A 48 9.35 6.02 8.43
CA PRO A 48 9.90 7.22 7.79
C PRO A 48 9.98 7.15 6.25
N GLU A 49 10.12 5.95 5.68
CA GLU A 49 10.21 5.73 4.22
C GLU A 49 8.85 5.73 3.52
N PHE A 50 7.74 5.79 4.26
CA PHE A 50 6.40 5.67 3.69
C PHE A 50 6.08 6.74 2.65
N TRP A 51 6.46 7.99 2.93
CA TRP A 51 6.13 9.12 2.05
C TRP A 51 6.90 9.05 0.74
N GLU A 52 8.17 8.64 0.78
CA GLU A 52 8.97 8.42 -0.42
C GLU A 52 8.36 7.34 -1.33
N LEU A 53 7.92 6.22 -0.74
CA LEU A 53 7.24 5.16 -1.48
C LEU A 53 5.89 5.63 -2.07
N ALA A 54 5.11 6.39 -1.30
CA ALA A 54 3.82 6.91 -1.75
C ALA A 54 3.98 7.91 -2.90
N ASP A 55 4.97 8.81 -2.81
CA ASP A 55 5.27 9.80 -3.83
C ASP A 55 5.74 9.12 -5.13
N TRP A 56 6.64 8.14 -5.03
CA TRP A 56 7.06 7.34 -6.18
C TRP A 56 5.87 6.67 -6.89
N PHE A 57 4.99 6.02 -6.12
CA PHE A 57 3.80 5.36 -6.69
C PHE A 57 2.86 6.37 -7.36
N GLN A 58 2.64 7.52 -6.73
CA GLN A 58 1.79 8.58 -7.27
C GLN A 58 2.35 9.13 -8.59
N ASP A 59 3.66 9.35 -8.66
CA ASP A 59 4.33 9.86 -9.86
C ASP A 59 4.24 8.86 -11.03
N GLU A 60 4.53 7.58 -10.77
CA GLU A 60 4.38 6.51 -11.76
C GLU A 60 2.94 6.41 -12.27
N PHE A 61 1.95 6.47 -11.36
CA PHE A 61 0.56 6.33 -11.74
C PHE A 61 0.03 7.58 -12.46
N LYS A 62 0.50 8.77 -12.12
CA LYS A 62 0.18 10.02 -12.82
C LYS A 62 0.71 10.02 -14.25
N GLN A 63 1.90 9.47 -14.47
CA GLN A 63 2.48 9.31 -15.81
C GLN A 63 1.67 8.32 -16.66
N ASN A 64 1.29 7.18 -16.09
CA ASN A 64 0.65 6.10 -16.84
C ASN A 64 -0.88 6.23 -16.96
N LYS A 65 -1.55 6.85 -15.98
CA LYS A 65 -3.02 6.95 -15.83
C LYS A 65 -3.45 8.31 -15.25
N PRO A 66 -3.18 9.43 -15.94
CA PRO A 66 -3.34 10.77 -15.40
C PRO A 66 -4.75 11.07 -14.87
N VAL A 67 -5.80 10.62 -15.57
CA VAL A 67 -7.21 10.83 -15.16
C VAL A 67 -7.55 10.13 -13.84
N LEU A 68 -6.98 8.94 -13.59
CA LEU A 68 -7.28 8.14 -12.40
C LEU A 68 -6.34 8.44 -11.22
N SER A 69 -5.22 9.14 -11.47
CA SER A 69 -4.19 9.40 -10.46
C SER A 69 -4.65 10.17 -9.23
N GLY A 70 -5.72 10.96 -9.32
CA GLY A 70 -6.32 11.62 -8.17
C GLY A 70 -6.93 10.68 -7.12
N LEU A 71 -7.09 9.39 -7.43
CA LEU A 71 -7.57 8.37 -6.48
C LEU A 71 -6.53 8.00 -5.42
N PHE A 72 -5.24 8.15 -5.75
CA PHE A 72 -4.12 7.75 -4.89
C PHE A 72 -3.37 8.93 -4.26
N ASP A 73 -3.84 10.17 -4.48
CA ASP A 73 -3.31 11.36 -3.85
C ASP A 73 -3.63 11.37 -2.34
N LEU A 74 -2.67 10.93 -1.54
CA LEU A 74 -2.79 10.85 -0.09
C LEU A 74 -2.88 12.21 0.60
N ASN A 75 -2.40 13.29 -0.04
CA ASN A 75 -2.51 14.65 0.50
C ASN A 75 -3.96 15.10 0.60
N ARG A 76 -4.85 14.51 -0.20
CA ARG A 76 -6.28 14.77 -0.14
C ARG A 76 -6.95 14.25 1.13
N PHE A 77 -6.32 13.28 1.81
CA PHE A 77 -6.79 12.69 3.06
C PHE A 77 -6.04 13.21 4.30
N LEU A 78 -5.08 14.12 4.12
CA LEU A 78 -4.31 14.77 5.19
C LEU A 78 -5.06 15.93 5.87
N ASN A 79 -6.13 16.43 5.24
CA ASN A 79 -6.99 17.45 5.84
C ASN A 79 -8.08 16.76 6.67
N ASP A 80 -7.78 16.48 7.94
CA ASP A 80 -8.73 16.38 9.05
C ASP A 80 -8.01 16.76 10.35
#